data_AF-A0A069EVI7-F1
#
_entry.id   AF-A0A069EVI7-F1
#
_cell.length_a   1.000
_cell.length_b   1.000
_cell.length_c   1.000
_cell.angle_alpha   90.00
_cell.angle_beta   90.00
_cell.angle_gamma   90.00
#
_symmetry.space_group_name_H-M   'P 1'
#
loop_
_entity.id
_entity.type
_entity.pdbx_description
1 polymer ?
#
loop_
_entity_poly.entity_id
_entity_poly.type
_entity_poly.pdbx_seq_one_letter_code
_entity_poly.pdbx_strand_id
1 'polypeptide(L)'
;MKLRMPSATNRKSKPVLIFKDGAELKECLSIQEAARWLKAHTSCPSIPYRHIMNGIIFDERWMYAGSSYRFTTDPDVKKEQLEIMQIQHKDRF
;
A
#
# COMPACT_ATOMS: atom_id res chain seq x y z
N MET A 1 3.39 -3.95 -18.49
CA MET A 1 2.22 -4.70 -17.95
C MET A 1 1.48 -3.82 -16.98
N LYS A 2 0.15 -3.71 -17.08
CA LYS A 2 -0.68 -3.00 -16.09
C LYS A 2 -0.90 -3.94 -14.90
N LEU A 3 -0.55 -3.52 -13.69
CA LEU A 3 -0.84 -4.29 -12.48
C LEU A 3 -2.34 -4.26 -12.19
N ARG A 4 -2.88 -5.36 -11.65
CA ARG A 4 -4.26 -5.37 -11.14
C ARG A 4 -4.39 -4.34 -10.03
N MET A 5 -5.50 -3.63 -10.04
CA MET A 5 -5.90 -2.72 -8.96
C MET A 5 -7.16 -3.31 -8.32
N PRO A 6 -7.19 -3.47 -6.99
CA PRO A 6 -8.41 -3.87 -6.32
C PRO A 6 -9.45 -2.74 -6.38
N SER A 7 -10.73 -3.09 -6.27
CA SER A 7 -11.83 -2.13 -6.25
C SER A 7 -12.41 -2.00 -4.85
N ALA A 8 -12.57 -0.78 -4.36
CA ALA A 8 -13.20 -0.53 -3.06
C ALA A 8 -14.70 -0.83 -3.14
N THR A 9 -15.19 -1.81 -2.37
CA THR A 9 -16.62 -2.17 -2.33
C THR A 9 -17.44 -1.16 -1.52
N ASN A 10 -16.81 -0.41 -0.62
CA ASN A 10 -17.43 0.66 0.16
C ASN A 10 -16.40 1.72 0.57
N ARG A 11 -16.86 2.85 1.11
CA ARG A 11 -16.01 3.98 1.57
C ARG A 11 -15.02 3.63 2.70
N LYS A 12 -15.26 2.53 3.44
CA LYS A 12 -14.40 2.10 4.55
C LYS A 12 -13.35 1.08 4.12
N SER A 13 -13.64 0.25 3.12
CA SER A 13 -12.70 -0.71 2.55
C SER A 13 -11.70 0.04 1.67
N LYS A 14 -10.44 0.03 2.08
CA LYS A 14 -9.33 0.61 1.31
C LYS A 14 -8.42 -0.53 0.89
N PRO A 15 -8.84 -1.37 -0.07
CA PRO A 15 -8.17 -2.64 -0.33
C PRO A 15 -6.77 -2.41 -0.89
N VAL A 16 -5.84 -3.26 -0.47
CA VAL A 16 -4.44 -3.20 -0.90
C VAL A 16 -4.06 -4.55 -1.47
N LEU A 17 -3.59 -4.56 -2.72
CA LEU A 17 -3.04 -5.73 -3.36
C LEU A 17 -1.51 -5.66 -3.28
N ILE A 18 -0.92 -6.72 -2.72
CA ILE A 18 0.51 -6.88 -2.54
C ILE A 18 1.03 -7.78 -3.65
N PHE A 19 2.08 -7.32 -4.32
CA PHE A 19 2.85 -8.10 -5.27
C PHE A 19 4.24 -8.40 -4.68
N LYS A 20 4.75 -9.59 -4.94
CA LYS A 20 6.13 -9.99 -4.65
C LYS A 20 6.80 -10.47 -5.92
N ASP A 21 7.91 -9.86 -6.27
CA ASP A 21 8.73 -10.22 -7.45
C ASP A 21 7.91 -10.26 -8.75
N GLY A 22 6.91 -9.36 -8.84
CA GLY A 22 6.02 -9.22 -9.99
C GLY A 22 4.78 -10.12 -9.96
N ALA A 23 4.67 -11.06 -9.03
CA ALA A 23 3.51 -11.93 -8.86
C ALA A 23 2.55 -11.39 -7.79
N GLU A 24 1.23 -11.57 -8.00
CA GLU A 24 0.23 -11.30 -6.97
C GLU A 24 0.47 -12.22 -5.77
N LEU A 25 0.55 -11.63 -4.58
CA LEU A 25 0.84 -12.35 -3.34
C LEU A 25 -0.38 -12.39 -2.42
N LYS A 26 -0.99 -11.24 -2.14
CA LYS A 26 -2.13 -11.16 -1.22
C LYS A 26 -2.93 -9.87 -1.43
N GLU A 27 -4.25 -10.00 -1.43
CA GLU A 27 -5.18 -8.88 -1.30
C GLU A 27 -5.65 -8.75 0.16
N CYS A 28 -5.63 -7.53 0.68
CA CYS A 28 -6.05 -7.15 2.03
C CYS A 28 -7.15 -6.10 1.95
N LEU A 29 -8.04 -6.04 2.95
CA LEU A 29 -9.18 -5.11 2.96
C LEU A 29 -8.80 -3.69 3.36
N SER A 30 -7.62 -3.50 3.96
CA SER A 30 -7.11 -2.21 4.43
C SER A 30 -5.58 -2.16 4.42
N ILE A 31 -5.02 -0.94 4.46
CA ILE A 31 -3.57 -0.69 4.61
C ILE A 31 -3.06 -1.28 5.94
N GLN A 32 -3.84 -1.16 7.03
CA GLN A 32 -3.45 -1.69 8.34
C GLN A 32 -3.35 -3.22 8.32
N GLU A 33 -4.32 -3.88 7.67
CA GLU A 33 -4.28 -5.34 7.48
C GLU A 33 -3.09 -5.74 6.62
N ALA A 34 -2.85 -5.06 5.49
CA ALA A 34 -1.70 -5.30 4.64
C ALA A 34 -0.38 -5.17 5.41
N ALA A 35 -0.24 -4.15 6.26
CA ALA A 35 0.96 -3.94 7.05
C ALA A 35 1.18 -5.02 8.11
N ARG A 36 0.12 -5.46 8.81
CA ARG A 36 0.20 -6.56 9.78
C ARG A 36 0.53 -7.88 9.09
N TRP A 37 -0.15 -8.17 7.98
CA TRP A 37 0.09 -9.37 7.19
C TRP A 37 1.51 -9.41 6.66
N LEU A 38 1.99 -8.29 6.09
CA LEU A 38 3.32 -8.21 5.52
C LEU A 38 4.41 -8.34 6.60
N LYS A 39 4.20 -7.74 7.78
CA LYS A 39 5.10 -7.93 8.93
C LYS A 39 5.23 -9.41 9.29
N ALA A 40 4.12 -10.13 9.39
CA ALA A 40 4.11 -11.56 9.71
C ALA A 40 4.72 -12.39 8.57
N HIS A 41 4.43 -12.06 7.32
CA HIS A 41 4.92 -12.76 6.14
C HIS A 41 6.43 -12.64 5.96
N THR A 42 7.00 -11.46 6.22
CA THR A 42 8.44 -11.21 6.03
C THR A 42 9.24 -11.29 7.33
N SER A 43 8.59 -11.60 8.47
CA SER A 43 9.19 -11.50 9.80
C SER A 43 9.86 -10.14 10.05
N CYS A 44 9.28 -9.06 9.51
CA CYS A 44 9.86 -7.73 9.66
C CYS A 44 9.82 -7.29 11.13
N PRO A 45 10.91 -6.73 11.69
CA PRO A 45 10.91 -6.26 13.07
C PRO A 45 9.90 -5.12 13.30
N SER A 46 9.68 -4.27 12.29
CA SER A 46 8.76 -3.13 12.35
C SER A 46 7.55 -3.34 11.42
N ILE A 47 6.46 -2.61 11.70
CA ILE A 47 5.28 -2.61 10.81
C ILE A 47 5.63 -1.78 9.56
N PRO A 48 5.62 -2.36 8.34
CA PRO A 48 6.04 -1.68 7.11
C PRO A 48 4.96 -0.72 6.55
N TYR A 49 4.23 -0.01 7.43
CA TYR A 49 3.11 0.85 7.06
C TYR A 49 3.54 1.98 6.10
N ARG A 50 4.63 2.68 6.44
CA ARG A 50 5.15 3.79 5.63
C ARG A 50 5.60 3.32 4.24
N HIS A 51 6.20 2.14 4.15
CA HIS A 51 6.61 1.57 2.87
C HIS A 51 5.41 1.21 1.98
N ILE A 52 4.34 0.67 2.56
CA ILE A 52 3.09 0.40 1.83
C ILE A 52 2.47 1.72 1.36
N MET A 53 2.39 2.72 2.23
CA MET A 53 1.79 4.01 1.91
C MET A 53 2.58 4.74 0.81
N ASN A 54 3.91 4.80 0.93
CA ASN A 54 4.77 5.35 -0.11
C ASN A 54 4.64 4.57 -1.43
N GLY A 55 4.58 3.25 -1.37
CA GLY A 55 4.43 2.43 -2.57
C GLY A 55 3.08 2.62 -3.27
N ILE A 56 2.01 2.89 -2.51
CA ILE A 56 0.70 3.24 -3.06
C ILE A 56 0.74 4.62 -3.73
N ILE A 57 1.31 5.63 -3.04
CA ILE A 57 1.22 7.03 -3.46
C ILE A 57 2.22 7.33 -4.58
N PHE A 58 3.48 6.93 -4.39
CA PHE A 58 4.61 7.26 -5.27
C PHE A 58 4.98 6.12 -6.22
N ASP A 59 4.23 5.00 -6.22
CA ASP A 59 4.57 3.79 -6.98
C ASP A 59 5.95 3.21 -6.63
N GLU A 60 6.46 3.52 -5.43
CA GLU A 60 7.74 3.04 -4.91
C GLU A 60 7.72 1.52 -4.68
N ARG A 61 8.83 0.88 -5.05
CA ARG A 61 9.11 -0.51 -4.70
C ARG A 61 9.73 -0.58 -3.31
N TRP A 62 9.20 -1.46 -2.47
CA TRP A 62 9.85 -1.79 -1.20
C TRP A 62 10.73 -3.02 -1.38
N MET A 63 12.04 -2.86 -1.20
CA MET A 63 12.99 -3.96 -1.24
C MET A 63 13.20 -4.49 0.18
N TYR A 64 12.93 -5.77 0.39
CA TYR A 64 13.12 -6.40 1.69
C TYR A 64 13.56 -7.86 1.54
N ALA A 65 14.62 -8.25 2.28
CA ALA A 65 15.18 -9.61 2.28
C ALA A 65 15.43 -10.20 0.88
N GLY A 66 15.92 -9.37 -0.05
CA GLY A 66 16.20 -9.79 -1.43
C GLY A 66 14.98 -9.91 -2.34
N SER A 67 13.77 -9.68 -1.82
CA SER A 67 12.53 -9.63 -2.61
C SER A 67 12.08 -8.20 -2.86
N SER A 68 11.39 -7.99 -3.98
CA SER A 68 10.77 -6.73 -4.36
C SER A 68 9.27 -6.76 -4.13
N TYR A 69 8.76 -5.79 -3.38
CA TYR A 69 7.34 -5.65 -3.08
C TYR A 69 6.75 -4.42 -3.78
N ARG A 70 5.57 -4.59 -4.37
CA ARG A 70 4.75 -3.50 -4.91
C ARG A 70 3.36 -3.54 -4.31
N PHE A 71 2.74 -2.38 -4.21
CA PHE A 71 1.42 -2.21 -3.63
C PHE A 71 0.54 -1.47 -4.63
N THR A 72 -0.64 -2.00 -4.89
CA THR A 72 -1.68 -1.28 -5.62
C THR A 72 -2.92 -1.17 -4.75
N THR A 73 -3.72 -0.16 -5.02
CA THR A 73 -5.00 0.07 -4.36
C THR A 73 -5.97 0.64 -5.37
N ASP A 74 -7.19 0.86 -4.94
CA ASP A 74 -8.21 1.53 -5.73
C ASP A 74 -7.75 2.97 -6.08
N PRO A 75 -7.86 3.43 -7.35
CA PRO A 75 -7.44 4.77 -7.74
C PRO A 75 -8.07 5.90 -6.91
N ASP A 76 -9.31 5.76 -6.47
CA ASP A 76 -9.99 6.77 -5.66
C ASP A 76 -9.40 6.82 -4.25
N VAL A 77 -9.02 5.65 -3.70
CA VAL A 77 -8.30 5.57 -2.42
C VAL A 77 -6.93 6.24 -2.53
N LYS A 78 -6.20 6.03 -3.63
CA LYS A 78 -4.92 6.70 -3.88
C LYS A 78 -5.09 8.22 -3.94
N LYS A 79 -6.13 8.70 -4.63
CA LYS A 79 -6.45 10.13 -4.75
C LYS A 79 -6.76 10.77 -3.39
N GLU A 80 -7.63 10.15 -2.60
CA GLU A 80 -7.99 10.63 -1.26
C GLU A 80 -6.76 10.74 -0.33
N GLN A 81 -5.87 9.75 -0.36
CA GLN A 81 -4.64 9.78 0.45
C GLN A 81 -3.68 10.90 0.02
N LEU A 82 -3.59 11.16 -1.29
CA LEU A 82 -2.78 12.25 -1.82
C LEU A 82 -3.33 13.62 -1.36
N GLU A 83 -4.65 13.80 -1.40
CA GLU A 83 -5.31 15.02 -0.93
C GLU A 83 -5.08 15.24 0.58
N ILE A 84 -5.21 14.20 1.40
CA ILE A 84 -4.92 14.27 2.85
C ILE A 84 -3.47 14.68 3.11
N MET A 85 -2.51 14.10 2.38
CA MET A 85 -1.09 14.47 2.51
C MET A 85 -0.83 15.93 2.13
N GLN A 86 -1.49 16.44 1.08
CA GLN A 86 -1.34 17.83 0.65
C GLN A 86 -1.93 18.81 1.67
N ILE A 87 -3.07 18.48 2.28
CA ILE A 87 -3.69 19.30 3.34
C ILE A 87 -2.76 19.38 4.55
N GLN A 88 -2.25 18.24 5.03
CA GLN A 88 -1.30 18.19 6.16
C GLN A 88 -0.02 19.00 5.90
N HIS A 89 0.43 19.09 4.65
CA HIS A 89 1.57 19.90 4.28
C HIS A 89 1.27 21.41 4.26
N LYS A 90 0.03 21.82 3.95
CA LYS A 90 -0.39 23.22 3.96
C LYS A 90 -0.57 23.78 5.36
N ASP A 91 -1.07 22.98 6.31
CA ASP A 91 -1.29 23.42 7.71
C ASP A 91 0.02 23.59 8.52
N ARG A 92 1.17 23.26 7.92
CA ARG A 92 2.50 23.36 8.56
C ARG A 92 3.28 24.62 8.19
N PHE A 93 2.73 25.50 7.37
CA PHE A 93 3.30 26.78 6.94
C PHE A 93 2.31 27.93 7.18
#